data_AF-A0A6P3DTE3-F1
#
_entry.id   AF-A0A6P3DTE3-F1
#
_cell.length_a   1.000
_cell.length_b   1.000
_cell.length_c   1.000
_cell.angle_alpha   90.00
_cell.angle_beta   90.00
_cell.angle_gamma   90.00
#
_symmetry.space_group_name_H-M   'P 1'
#
loop_
_entity.id
_entity.type
_entity.pdbx_description
1 polymer ?
#
loop_
_entity_poly.entity_id
_entity_poly.type
_entity_poly.pdbx_seq_one_letter_code
_entity_poly.pdbx_strand_id
1 'polypeptide(L)'
;MSNIIRLVVNNYNEILEANKEIMVDSWPMMSSPGPMLCIVGTYLAFVLKVGPKMMEKRPAFQLKNVLILYNAIQVLFSIWLTHKAFEPGVASLMLSPKCNNANRPPTDLGIQTTVTKAAWWYFIAKIVELLDTVFFVLRKKQNQVTFLHVYHHTLTAIFSWCYLKFLPGEQGALIGFLNTFVHIVMYSYYLIAALGPQYKKYLWWKKYMTWIQLVQFFLMLGYQLMILAMDCKVPRALTYFFIANTIIFIYLFGNFYRKSYTKKQV
;
A
#
# COMPACT_ATOMS: atom_id res chain seq x y z
N MET A 1 32.51 1.64 -11.90
CA MET A 1 31.24 1.07 -12.39
C MET A 1 31.13 -0.46 -12.19
N SER A 2 32.21 -1.25 -12.25
CA SER A 2 32.13 -2.72 -12.09
C SER A 2 31.66 -3.20 -10.71
N ASN A 3 32.01 -2.49 -9.62
CA ASN A 3 31.56 -2.86 -8.28
C ASN A 3 30.06 -2.65 -8.06
N ILE A 4 29.47 -1.60 -8.63
CA ILE A 4 28.02 -1.36 -8.52
C ILE A 4 27.27 -2.42 -9.33
N ILE A 5 27.74 -2.74 -10.53
CA ILE A 5 27.13 -3.77 -11.38
C ILE A 5 27.22 -5.15 -10.70
N ARG A 6 28.37 -5.52 -10.13
CA ARG A 6 28.51 -6.78 -9.38
C ARG A 6 27.60 -6.82 -8.14
N LEU A 7 27.46 -5.70 -7.43
CA LEU A 7 26.61 -5.63 -6.24
C LEU A 7 25.11 -5.70 -6.60
N VAL A 8 24.70 -5.12 -7.73
CA VAL A 8 23.35 -5.25 -8.27
C VAL A 8 23.08 -6.69 -8.75
N VAL A 9 24.03 -7.32 -9.45
CA VAL A 9 23.89 -8.69 -9.98
C VAL A 9 23.86 -9.73 -8.85
N ASN A 10 24.73 -9.60 -7.84
CA ASN A 10 24.73 -10.53 -6.72
C ASN A 10 23.45 -10.42 -5.88
N ASN A 11 22.96 -9.20 -5.63
CA ASN A 11 21.66 -9.00 -4.97
C ASN A 11 20.51 -9.59 -5.80
N TYR A 12 20.56 -9.46 -7.12
CA TYR A 12 19.55 -10.02 -8.02
C TYR A 12 19.52 -11.56 -7.97
N ASN A 13 20.69 -12.20 -7.93
CA ASN A 13 20.80 -13.65 -7.86
C ASN A 13 20.31 -14.21 -6.50
N GLU A 14 20.65 -13.58 -5.37
CA GLU A 14 20.13 -13.98 -4.05
C GLU A 14 18.59 -13.87 -3.98
N ILE A 15 18.01 -12.81 -4.58
CA ILE A 15 16.56 -12.61 -4.67
C ILE A 15 15.90 -13.68 -5.57
N LEU A 16 16.54 -14.03 -6.69
CA LEU A 16 16.04 -15.08 -7.58
C LEU A 16 16.03 -16.45 -6.89
N GLU A 17 16.99 -16.75 -6.03
CA GLU A 17 17.02 -18.01 -5.28
C GLU A 17 15.92 -18.07 -4.22
N ALA A 18 15.72 -17.01 -3.43
CA ALA A 18 14.64 -16.93 -2.45
C ALA A 18 13.24 -17.03 -3.09
N ASN A 19 13.05 -16.41 -4.27
CA ASN A 19 11.80 -16.51 -5.02
C ASN A 19 11.52 -17.91 -5.56
N LYS A 20 12.57 -18.66 -5.93
CA LYS A 20 12.45 -20.04 -6.41
C LYS A 20 11.97 -20.99 -5.31
N GLU A 21 12.40 -20.78 -4.06
CA GLU A 21 11.97 -21.62 -2.93
C GLU A 21 10.49 -21.45 -2.58
N ILE A 22 9.93 -20.23 -2.72
CA ILE A 22 8.52 -19.93 -2.38
C ILE A 22 7.60 -20.02 -3.61
N MET A 23 8.16 -20.18 -4.81
CA MET A 23 7.43 -20.29 -6.09
C MET A 23 6.49 -19.10 -6.38
N VAL A 24 6.85 -17.88 -5.93
CA VAL A 24 6.04 -16.66 -6.11
C VAL A 24 5.71 -16.41 -7.58
N ASP A 25 6.61 -16.80 -8.49
CA ASP A 25 6.47 -16.64 -9.94
C ASP A 25 5.30 -17.43 -10.54
N SER A 26 4.87 -18.49 -9.86
CA SER A 26 3.70 -19.29 -10.24
C SER A 26 2.37 -18.65 -9.85
N TRP A 27 2.40 -17.61 -9.01
CA TRP A 27 1.17 -16.99 -8.50
C TRP A 27 0.56 -16.03 -9.53
N PRO A 28 -0.77 -15.83 -9.48
CA PRO A 28 -1.44 -14.94 -10.42
C PRO A 28 -0.81 -13.55 -10.40
N MET A 29 -0.51 -13.02 -11.60
CA MET A 29 0.07 -11.69 -11.84
C MET A 29 1.53 -11.49 -11.37
N MET A 30 2.22 -12.55 -10.96
CA MET A 30 3.62 -12.48 -10.48
C MET A 30 4.67 -13.00 -11.47
N SER A 31 4.23 -13.64 -12.56
CA SER A 31 5.12 -14.17 -13.60
C SER A 31 5.91 -13.07 -14.32
N SER A 32 5.29 -11.92 -14.60
CA SER A 32 5.93 -10.76 -15.22
C SER A 32 5.32 -9.45 -14.72
N PRO A 33 6.02 -8.31 -14.85
CA PRO A 33 5.44 -7.00 -14.52
C PRO A 33 4.34 -6.57 -15.50
N GLY A 34 4.21 -7.24 -16.65
CA GLY A 34 3.30 -6.85 -17.75
C GLY A 34 1.84 -6.68 -17.30
N PRO A 35 1.18 -7.71 -16.73
CA PRO A 35 -0.20 -7.61 -16.26
C PRO A 35 -0.42 -6.44 -15.29
N MET A 36 0.51 -6.22 -14.37
CA MET A 36 0.42 -5.14 -13.40
C MET A 36 0.52 -3.75 -14.07
N LEU A 37 1.50 -3.56 -14.95
CA LEU A 37 1.65 -2.32 -15.71
C LEU A 37 0.47 -2.05 -16.64
N CYS A 38 -0.13 -3.08 -17.23
CA CYS A 38 -1.34 -2.96 -18.03
C CYS A 38 -2.54 -2.49 -17.21
N ILE A 39 -2.73 -3.04 -16.00
CA ILE A 39 -3.80 -2.60 -15.09
C ILE A 39 -3.60 -1.14 -14.71
N VAL A 40 -2.40 -0.75 -14.26
CA VAL A 40 -2.10 0.63 -13.89
C VAL A 40 -2.25 1.58 -15.08
N GLY A 41 -1.78 1.19 -16.26
CA GLY A 41 -1.91 1.99 -17.49
C GLY A 41 -3.37 2.21 -17.88
N THR A 42 -4.17 1.14 -17.85
CA THR A 42 -5.62 1.21 -18.12
C THR A 42 -6.34 2.06 -17.09
N TYR A 43 -5.99 1.88 -15.81
CA TYR A 43 -6.48 2.66 -14.70
C TYR A 43 -6.21 4.16 -14.90
N LEU A 44 -4.96 4.54 -15.18
CA LEU A 44 -4.58 5.94 -15.41
C LEU A 44 -5.30 6.53 -16.63
N ALA A 45 -5.37 5.79 -17.74
CA ALA A 45 -6.09 6.20 -18.93
C ALA A 45 -7.58 6.44 -18.63
N PHE A 46 -8.19 5.56 -17.84
CA PHE A 46 -9.58 5.70 -17.41
C PHE A 46 -9.81 6.91 -16.51
N VAL A 47 -9.07 7.04 -15.41
CA VAL A 47 -9.36 8.07 -14.39
C VAL A 47 -8.98 9.48 -14.83
N LEU A 48 -7.97 9.63 -15.70
CA LEU A 48 -7.50 10.93 -16.15
C LEU A 48 -8.18 11.44 -17.42
N LYS A 49 -8.57 10.55 -18.34
CA LYS A 49 -9.09 10.94 -19.66
C LYS A 49 -10.44 10.31 -20.01
N VAL A 50 -10.51 8.99 -20.09
CA VAL A 50 -11.66 8.29 -20.68
C VAL A 50 -12.91 8.44 -19.81
N GLY A 51 -12.79 8.16 -18.52
CA GLY A 51 -13.88 8.23 -17.55
C GLY A 51 -14.48 9.64 -17.42
N PRO A 52 -13.68 10.69 -17.18
CA PRO A 52 -14.20 12.07 -17.12
C PRO A 52 -14.91 12.49 -18.42
N LYS A 53 -14.33 12.19 -19.59
CA LYS A 53 -14.93 12.50 -20.89
C LYS A 53 -16.26 11.75 -21.12
N MET A 54 -16.32 10.48 -20.72
CA MET A 54 -17.54 9.67 -20.82
C MET A 54 -18.64 10.15 -19.88
N MET A 55 -18.27 10.67 -18.71
CA MET A 55 -19.19 11.18 -17.69
C MET A 55 -19.62 12.63 -17.91
N GLU A 56 -19.00 13.37 -18.84
CA GLU A 56 -19.34 14.77 -19.13
C GLU A 56 -20.82 14.91 -19.49
N LYS A 57 -21.29 14.09 -20.44
CA LYS A 57 -22.68 14.08 -20.93
C LYS A 57 -23.64 13.20 -20.12
N ARG A 58 -23.17 12.54 -19.07
CA ARG A 58 -23.98 11.63 -18.25
C ARG A 58 -24.25 12.21 -16.85
N PRO A 59 -25.41 11.89 -16.24
CA PRO A 59 -25.63 12.20 -14.83
C PRO A 59 -24.71 11.36 -13.94
N ALA A 60 -24.46 11.83 -12.72
CA ALA A 60 -23.65 11.09 -11.74
C ALA A 60 -24.35 9.78 -11.34
N PHE A 61 -23.61 8.67 -11.32
CA PHE A 61 -24.17 7.38 -10.93
C PHE A 61 -24.50 7.33 -9.42
N GLN A 62 -25.65 6.75 -9.08
CA GLN A 62 -26.09 6.56 -7.70
C GLN A 62 -25.57 5.23 -7.14
N LEU A 63 -24.28 5.20 -6.79
CA LEU A 63 -23.58 3.99 -6.34
C LEU A 63 -23.62 3.78 -4.82
N LYS A 64 -24.66 4.23 -4.11
CA LYS A 64 -24.69 4.21 -2.64
C LYS A 64 -24.49 2.80 -2.08
N ASN A 65 -25.31 1.84 -2.51
CA ASN A 65 -25.26 0.46 -2.00
C ASN A 65 -23.95 -0.24 -2.40
N VAL A 66 -23.47 0.01 -3.62
CA VAL A 66 -22.18 -0.50 -4.10
C VAL A 66 -21.04 0.00 -3.23
N LEU A 67 -21.02 1.30 -2.89
CA LEU A 67 -20.00 1.87 -2.01
C LEU A 67 -20.08 1.33 -0.58
N ILE A 68 -21.29 1.14 -0.05
CA ILE A 68 -21.46 0.55 1.29
C ILE A 68 -20.87 -0.87 1.29
N LEU A 69 -21.26 -1.71 0.33
CA LEU A 69 -20.75 -3.08 0.22
C LEU A 69 -19.24 -3.10 0.00
N TYR A 70 -18.73 -2.28 -0.92
CA TYR A 70 -17.31 -2.18 -1.22
C TYR A 70 -16.49 -1.77 0.01
N ASN A 71 -16.88 -0.70 0.70
CA ASN A 71 -16.15 -0.26 1.89
C ASN A 71 -16.26 -1.29 3.04
N ALA A 72 -17.39 -1.98 3.19
CA ALA A 72 -17.53 -3.05 4.17
C ALA A 72 -16.59 -4.23 3.87
N ILE A 73 -16.50 -4.66 2.61
CA ILE A 73 -15.55 -5.69 2.17
C ILE A 73 -14.11 -5.22 2.43
N GLN A 74 -13.77 -3.98 2.10
CA GLN A 74 -12.44 -3.42 2.34
C GLN A 74 -12.07 -3.42 3.82
N VAL A 75 -13.00 -3.06 4.71
CA VAL A 75 -12.79 -3.13 6.17
C VAL A 75 -12.54 -4.56 6.61
N LEU A 76 -13.42 -5.50 6.23
CA LEU A 76 -13.29 -6.91 6.62
C LEU A 76 -11.98 -7.52 6.10
N PHE A 77 -11.62 -7.22 4.86
CA PHE A 77 -10.38 -7.68 4.26
C PHE A 77 -9.14 -7.08 4.95
N SER A 78 -9.18 -5.80 5.29
CA SER A 78 -8.11 -5.13 6.04
C SER A 78 -7.97 -5.67 7.46
N ILE A 79 -9.08 -6.01 8.14
CA ILE A 79 -9.08 -6.68 9.46
C ILE A 79 -8.42 -8.05 9.33
N TRP A 80 -8.82 -8.84 8.34
CA TRP A 80 -8.27 -10.16 8.10
C TRP A 80 -6.75 -10.12 7.82
N LEU A 81 -6.30 -9.23 6.94
CA LEU A 81 -4.86 -9.03 6.69
C LEU A 81 -4.10 -8.56 7.93
N THR A 82 -4.69 -7.67 8.71
CA THR A 82 -4.10 -7.20 9.98
C THR A 82 -4.00 -8.36 10.99
N HIS A 83 -5.00 -9.25 11.04
CA HIS A 83 -4.96 -10.44 11.88
C HIS A 83 -3.83 -11.41 11.47
N LYS A 84 -3.51 -11.52 10.17
CA LYS A 84 -2.37 -12.33 9.69
C LYS A 84 -1.03 -11.89 10.29
N ALA A 85 -0.90 -10.62 10.68
CA ALA A 85 0.31 -10.13 11.35
C ALA A 85 0.51 -10.68 12.78
N PHE A 86 -0.57 -11.15 13.42
CA PHE A 86 -0.55 -11.72 14.76
C PHE A 86 -0.46 -13.24 14.80
N GLU A 87 -0.33 -13.90 13.64
CA GLU A 87 -0.12 -15.34 13.61
C GLU A 87 1.21 -15.72 14.28
N PRO A 88 1.28 -16.91 14.92
CA PRO A 88 2.47 -17.34 15.65
C PRO A 88 3.74 -17.22 14.81
N GLY A 89 4.76 -16.57 15.37
CA GLY A 89 6.04 -16.35 14.71
C GLY A 89 6.10 -15.12 13.78
N VAL A 90 4.98 -14.63 13.24
CA VAL A 90 4.95 -13.45 12.35
C VAL A 90 5.22 -12.15 13.13
N ALA A 91 4.59 -11.96 14.29
CA ALA A 91 4.82 -10.77 15.11
C ALA A 91 6.26 -10.71 15.65
N SER A 92 6.82 -11.85 16.02
CA SER A 92 8.23 -11.96 16.44
C SER A 92 9.18 -11.63 15.28
N LEU A 93 8.82 -12.03 14.06
CA LEU A 93 9.57 -11.70 12.85
C LEU A 93 9.55 -10.19 12.54
N MET A 94 8.40 -9.53 12.69
CA MET A 94 8.24 -8.10 12.46
C MET A 94 9.01 -7.23 13.47
N LEU A 95 9.06 -7.67 14.73
CA LEU A 95 9.67 -6.93 15.84
C LEU A 95 11.14 -7.29 16.08
N SER A 96 11.65 -8.34 15.44
CA SER A 96 13.04 -8.75 15.59
C SER A 96 13.98 -7.68 15.01
N PRO A 97 14.80 -7.00 15.82
CA PRO A 97 15.76 -6.02 15.33
C PRO A 97 16.92 -6.68 14.58
N LYS A 98 17.01 -8.02 14.56
CA LYS A 98 18.24 -8.74 14.22
C LYS A 98 18.30 -9.07 12.73
N CYS A 99 18.62 -8.08 11.92
CA CYS A 99 19.00 -8.31 10.52
C CYS A 99 20.35 -9.01 10.34
N ASN A 100 21.22 -9.00 11.36
CA ASN A 100 22.65 -9.21 11.18
C ASN A 100 23.26 -10.29 12.09
N ASN A 101 22.50 -11.36 12.41
CA ASN A 101 23.09 -12.52 13.05
C ASN A 101 23.38 -13.59 11.98
N ALA A 102 24.66 -13.80 11.67
CA ALA A 102 25.13 -14.96 10.90
C ALA A 102 24.73 -16.31 11.55
N ASN A 103 24.32 -16.28 12.82
CA ASN A 103 23.79 -17.40 13.60
C ASN A 103 22.26 -17.39 13.71
N ARG A 104 21.54 -16.65 12.85
CA ARG A 104 20.08 -16.68 12.83
C ARG A 104 19.64 -18.05 12.29
N PRO A 105 18.85 -18.84 13.05
CA PRO A 105 18.26 -20.04 12.48
C PRO A 105 17.43 -19.62 11.26
N PRO A 106 17.49 -20.35 10.14
CA PRO A 106 16.69 -20.04 8.96
C PRO A 106 15.25 -19.83 9.41
N THR A 107 14.66 -18.70 9.03
CA THR A 107 13.26 -18.42 9.35
C THR A 107 12.44 -19.60 8.86
N ASP A 108 11.61 -20.16 9.75
CA ASP A 108 10.76 -21.29 9.42
C ASP A 108 10.05 -21.02 8.08
N LEU A 109 10.20 -21.96 7.15
CA LEU A 109 9.61 -21.90 5.82
C LEU A 109 8.08 -21.73 5.92
N GLY A 110 7.46 -22.26 6.98
CA GLY A 110 6.05 -22.03 7.28
C GLY A 110 5.73 -20.55 7.52
N ILE A 111 6.53 -19.86 8.35
CA ILE A 111 6.35 -18.44 8.66
C ILE A 111 6.61 -17.58 7.42
N GLN A 112 7.69 -17.85 6.67
CA GLN A 112 7.98 -17.12 5.43
C GLN A 112 6.86 -17.28 4.41
N THR A 113 6.34 -18.50 4.23
CA THR A 113 5.22 -18.79 3.33
C THR A 113 3.98 -18.00 3.72
N THR A 114 3.67 -17.93 5.03
CA THR A 114 2.53 -17.16 5.55
C THR A 114 2.68 -15.67 5.25
N VAL A 115 3.84 -15.07 5.51
CA VAL A 115 4.11 -13.65 5.24
C VAL A 115 4.02 -13.35 3.74
N THR A 116 4.61 -14.19 2.90
CA THR A 116 4.58 -14.01 1.44
C THR A 116 3.17 -14.15 0.88
N LYS A 117 2.37 -15.11 1.38
CA LYS A 117 0.94 -15.23 1.03
C LYS A 117 0.15 -14.01 1.46
N ALA A 118 0.38 -13.49 2.68
CA ALA A 118 -0.27 -12.27 3.15
C ALA A 118 0.14 -11.05 2.29
N ALA A 119 1.40 -10.98 1.86
CA ALA A 119 1.88 -9.93 0.96
C ALA A 119 1.24 -10.01 -0.44
N TRP A 120 0.97 -11.20 -0.97
CA TRP A 120 0.20 -11.37 -2.21
C TRP A 120 -1.24 -10.88 -2.05
N TRP A 121 -1.91 -11.23 -0.95
CA TRP A 121 -3.25 -10.71 -0.68
C TRP A 121 -3.25 -9.20 -0.46
N TYR A 122 -2.21 -8.64 0.15
CA TYR A 122 -2.01 -7.19 0.25
C TYR A 122 -1.86 -6.54 -1.13
N PHE A 123 -1.08 -7.14 -2.04
CA PHE A 123 -0.97 -6.70 -3.42
C PHE A 123 -2.33 -6.68 -4.13
N ILE A 124 -3.11 -7.76 -4.02
CA ILE A 124 -4.47 -7.82 -4.57
C ILE A 124 -5.35 -6.72 -3.97
N ALA A 125 -5.26 -6.46 -2.65
CA ALA A 125 -5.93 -5.32 -2.03
C ALA A 125 -5.61 -4.01 -2.75
N LYS A 126 -4.31 -3.69 -2.95
CA LYS A 126 -3.90 -2.45 -3.62
C LYS A 126 -4.48 -2.32 -5.04
N ILE A 127 -4.64 -3.43 -5.77
CA ILE A 127 -5.31 -3.43 -7.08
C ILE A 127 -6.80 -3.11 -6.94
N VAL A 128 -7.49 -3.72 -5.99
CA VAL A 128 -8.91 -3.45 -5.74
C VAL A 128 -9.14 -2.00 -5.28
N GLU A 129 -8.20 -1.43 -4.52
CA GLU A 129 -8.25 -0.02 -4.07
C GLU A 129 -8.21 0.98 -5.23
N LEU A 130 -7.72 0.60 -6.42
CA LEU A 130 -7.82 1.44 -7.63
C LEU A 130 -9.27 1.74 -8.02
N LEU A 131 -10.24 0.95 -7.52
CA LEU A 131 -11.66 1.21 -7.74
C LEU A 131 -12.15 2.47 -7.00
N ASP A 132 -11.45 2.94 -5.95
CA ASP A 132 -11.84 4.16 -5.21
C ASP A 132 -11.96 5.37 -6.13
N THR A 133 -10.91 5.59 -6.93
CA THR A 133 -10.84 6.62 -7.96
C THR A 133 -11.83 6.40 -9.08
N VAL A 134 -12.06 5.15 -9.50
CA VAL A 134 -13.09 4.82 -10.50
C VAL A 134 -14.46 5.26 -9.99
N PHE A 135 -14.79 4.97 -8.73
CA PHE A 135 -16.04 5.43 -8.13
C PHE A 135 -16.12 6.95 -8.02
N PHE A 136 -15.03 7.66 -7.75
CA PHE A 136 -15.01 9.13 -7.77
C PHE A 136 -15.36 9.69 -9.14
N VAL A 137 -14.78 9.13 -10.21
CA VAL A 137 -15.06 9.54 -11.59
C VAL A 137 -16.51 9.26 -11.97
N LEU A 138 -17.03 8.05 -11.70
CA LEU A 138 -18.41 7.67 -12.00
C LEU A 138 -19.45 8.50 -11.22
N ARG A 139 -19.08 9.03 -10.06
CA ARG A 139 -19.94 9.91 -9.24
C ARG A 139 -19.77 11.41 -9.55
N LYS A 140 -18.96 11.75 -10.57
CA LYS A 140 -18.58 13.13 -10.91
C LYS A 140 -18.00 13.89 -9.70
N LYS A 141 -17.22 13.22 -8.86
CA LYS A 141 -16.51 13.80 -7.70
C LYS A 141 -15.06 14.09 -8.05
N GLN A 142 -14.85 14.87 -9.10
CA GLN A 142 -13.50 15.18 -9.61
C GLN A 142 -12.62 15.91 -8.60
N ASN A 143 -13.23 16.65 -7.67
CA ASN A 143 -12.53 17.26 -6.54
C ASN A 143 -11.82 16.25 -5.61
N GLN A 144 -12.21 14.97 -5.64
CA GLN A 144 -11.56 13.90 -4.89
C GLN A 144 -10.43 13.23 -5.70
N VAL A 145 -10.45 13.33 -7.03
CA VAL A 145 -9.41 12.82 -7.95
C VAL A 145 -8.24 13.82 -7.98
N THR A 146 -7.55 13.93 -6.84
CA THR A 146 -6.40 14.81 -6.68
C THR A 146 -5.11 14.13 -7.15
N PHE A 147 -4.09 14.92 -7.47
CA PHE A 147 -2.75 14.41 -7.77
C PHE A 147 -2.25 13.48 -6.65
N LEU A 148 -2.40 13.89 -5.38
CA LEU A 148 -2.00 13.08 -4.23
C LEU A 148 -2.65 11.69 -4.26
N HIS A 149 -3.95 11.63 -4.51
CA HIS A 149 -4.69 10.38 -4.48
C HIS A 149 -4.30 9.47 -5.67
N VAL A 150 -4.27 9.99 -6.90
CA VAL A 150 -3.86 9.18 -8.07
C VAL A 150 -2.40 8.73 -7.96
N TYR A 151 -1.51 9.61 -7.53
CA TYR A 151 -0.08 9.31 -7.31
C TYR A 151 0.09 8.21 -6.27
N HIS A 152 -0.58 8.33 -5.12
CA HIS A 152 -0.56 7.32 -4.06
C HIS A 152 -1.06 5.96 -4.56
N HIS A 153 -2.28 5.87 -5.09
CA HIS A 153 -2.86 4.59 -5.52
C HIS A 153 -2.05 3.90 -6.63
N THR A 154 -1.47 4.69 -7.54
CA THR A 154 -0.61 4.14 -8.60
C THR A 154 0.68 3.56 -8.03
N LEU A 155 1.37 4.32 -7.18
CA LEU A 155 2.66 3.90 -6.65
C LEU A 155 2.53 2.78 -5.62
N THR A 156 1.54 2.80 -4.73
CA THR A 156 1.37 1.73 -3.74
C THR A 156 1.06 0.39 -4.42
N ALA A 157 0.34 0.40 -5.54
CA ALA A 157 0.11 -0.79 -6.33
C ALA A 157 1.41 -1.30 -6.99
N ILE A 158 2.19 -0.42 -7.64
CA ILE A 158 3.50 -0.82 -8.23
C ILE A 158 4.46 -1.30 -7.13
N PHE A 159 4.49 -0.62 -5.99
CA PHE A 159 5.40 -0.95 -4.89
C PHE A 159 5.06 -2.27 -4.25
N SER A 160 3.78 -2.58 -4.06
CA SER A 160 3.38 -3.89 -3.52
C SER A 160 3.78 -5.04 -4.46
N TRP A 161 3.68 -4.86 -5.77
CA TRP A 161 4.19 -5.84 -6.74
C TRP A 161 5.72 -5.99 -6.66
N CYS A 162 6.47 -4.87 -6.71
CA CYS A 162 7.93 -4.90 -6.59
C CYS A 162 8.37 -5.49 -5.26
N TYR A 163 7.66 -5.19 -4.18
CA TYR A 163 7.95 -5.72 -2.85
C TYR A 163 7.79 -7.24 -2.84
N LEU A 164 6.65 -7.74 -3.31
CA LEU A 164 6.41 -9.17 -3.38
C LEU A 164 7.38 -9.91 -4.32
N LYS A 165 7.80 -9.27 -5.42
CA LYS A 165 8.70 -9.86 -6.41
C LYS A 165 10.16 -9.84 -5.98
N PHE A 166 10.63 -8.79 -5.32
CA PHE A 166 12.07 -8.60 -5.04
C PHE A 166 12.43 -8.74 -3.57
N LEU A 167 11.44 -8.72 -2.68
CA LEU A 167 11.59 -8.79 -1.24
C LEU A 167 10.44 -9.60 -0.62
N PRO A 168 10.24 -10.89 -0.97
CA PRO A 168 9.26 -11.75 -0.30
C PRO A 168 9.74 -12.06 1.12
N GLY A 169 9.58 -11.11 2.05
CA GLY A 169 10.25 -11.19 3.33
C GLY A 169 9.66 -10.37 4.46
N GLU A 170 10.28 -10.56 5.61
CA GLU A 170 9.98 -9.97 6.92
C GLU A 170 9.90 -8.44 6.95
N GLN A 171 10.72 -7.76 6.14
CA GLN A 171 10.95 -6.31 6.23
C GLN A 171 9.76 -5.47 5.74
N GLY A 172 8.80 -6.06 5.03
CA GLY A 172 7.61 -5.38 4.54
C GLY A 172 6.37 -5.82 5.26
N ALA A 173 6.48 -6.85 6.10
CA ALA A 173 5.39 -7.33 6.91
C ALA A 173 4.95 -6.23 7.90
N LEU A 174 5.90 -5.53 8.55
CA LEU A 174 5.58 -4.39 9.44
C LEU A 174 4.95 -3.22 8.67
N ILE A 175 5.49 -2.89 7.49
CA ILE A 175 4.96 -1.83 6.64
C ILE A 175 3.52 -2.16 6.18
N GLY A 176 3.30 -3.39 5.74
CA GLY A 176 2.00 -3.92 5.34
C GLY A 176 1.01 -3.87 6.49
N PHE A 177 1.41 -4.34 7.69
CA PHE A 177 0.59 -4.28 8.90
C PHE A 177 0.16 -2.86 9.27
N LEU A 178 1.11 -1.92 9.30
CA LEU A 178 0.81 -0.51 9.60
C LEU A 178 -0.16 0.07 8.57
N ASN A 179 0.02 -0.25 7.28
CA ASN A 179 -0.88 0.21 6.23
C ASN A 179 -2.28 -0.41 6.37
N THR A 180 -2.39 -1.73 6.54
CA THR A 180 -3.69 -2.41 6.65
C THR A 180 -4.46 -1.95 7.88
N PHE A 181 -3.76 -1.72 9.00
CA PHE A 181 -4.38 -1.16 10.21
C PHE A 181 -4.99 0.22 9.97
N VAL A 182 -4.25 1.13 9.32
CA VAL A 182 -4.77 2.46 8.98
C VAL A 182 -5.90 2.37 7.94
N HIS A 183 -5.85 1.40 7.03
CA HIS A 183 -6.92 1.13 6.07
C HIS A 183 -8.21 0.65 6.73
N ILE A 184 -8.15 -0.12 7.84
CA ILE A 184 -9.35 -0.43 8.65
C ILE A 184 -10.03 0.87 9.08
N VAL A 185 -9.26 1.80 9.65
CA VAL A 185 -9.77 3.09 10.14
C VAL A 185 -10.32 3.94 9.00
N MET A 186 -9.58 4.05 7.90
CA MET A 186 -9.95 4.86 6.73
C MET A 186 -11.21 4.32 6.02
N TYR A 187 -11.28 3.02 5.74
CA TYR A 187 -12.46 2.44 5.08
C TYR A 187 -13.68 2.39 6.00
N SER A 188 -13.48 2.28 7.32
CA SER A 188 -14.58 2.44 8.28
C SER A 188 -15.17 3.86 8.21
N TYR A 189 -14.32 4.89 8.09
CA TYR A 189 -14.76 6.26 7.85
C TYR A 189 -15.59 6.36 6.57
N TYR A 190 -15.10 5.81 5.45
CA TYR A 190 -15.79 5.87 4.17
C TYR A 190 -17.10 5.07 4.16
N LEU A 191 -17.16 3.95 4.85
CA LEU A 191 -18.37 3.16 5.05
C LEU A 191 -19.45 4.00 5.74
N ILE A 192 -19.12 4.61 6.89
CA ILE A 192 -20.05 5.46 7.64
C ILE A 192 -20.46 6.68 6.79
N ALA A 193 -19.52 7.27 6.04
CA ALA A 193 -19.82 8.38 5.13
C ALA A 193 -20.76 8.00 3.97
N ALA A 194 -20.75 6.74 3.53
CA ALA A 194 -21.62 6.22 2.48
C ALA A 194 -23.06 5.94 2.96
N LEU A 195 -23.27 5.68 4.26
CA LEU A 195 -24.60 5.41 4.83
C LEU A 195 -25.57 6.60 4.67
N GLY A 196 -25.06 7.83 4.58
CA GLY A 196 -25.82 9.01 4.17
C GLY A 196 -25.63 10.24 5.06
N PRO A 197 -26.36 11.34 4.77
CA PRO A 197 -26.23 12.61 5.49
C PRO A 197 -26.47 12.49 6.99
N GLN A 198 -27.40 11.63 7.42
CA GLN A 198 -27.75 11.41 8.82
C GLN A 198 -26.58 10.93 9.70
N TYR A 199 -25.61 10.24 9.09
CA TYR A 199 -24.42 9.72 9.80
C TYR A 199 -23.21 10.66 9.71
N LYS A 200 -23.24 11.69 8.86
CA LYS A 200 -22.11 12.63 8.72
C LYS A 200 -21.80 13.39 10.00
N LYS A 201 -22.80 13.59 10.87
CA LYS A 201 -22.61 14.23 12.19
C LYS A 201 -21.64 13.47 13.10
N TYR A 202 -21.53 12.15 12.93
CA TYR A 202 -20.61 11.31 13.73
C TYR A 202 -19.18 11.30 13.19
N LEU A 203 -18.92 11.92 12.03
CA LEU A 203 -17.61 11.92 11.34
C LEU A 203 -16.70 13.08 11.76
N TRP A 204 -16.81 13.54 13.01
CA TRP A 204 -16.00 14.64 13.57
C TRP A 204 -14.49 14.32 13.57
N TRP A 205 -14.14 13.04 13.58
CA TRP A 205 -12.76 12.56 13.71
C TRP A 205 -11.98 12.50 12.38
N LYS A 206 -12.51 13.07 11.29
CA LYS A 206 -11.84 13.14 9.98
C LYS A 206 -10.41 13.70 10.08
N LYS A 207 -10.18 14.67 10.97
CA LYS A 207 -8.85 15.27 11.19
C LYS A 207 -7.86 14.26 11.77
N TYR A 208 -8.29 13.42 12.71
CA TYR A 208 -7.44 12.39 13.33
C TYR A 208 -7.06 11.29 12.36
N MET A 209 -7.91 10.98 11.37
CA MET A 209 -7.55 10.05 10.29
C MET A 209 -6.29 10.52 9.54
N THR A 210 -6.21 11.82 9.20
CA THR A 210 -5.02 12.36 8.52
C THR A 210 -3.78 12.34 9.43
N TRP A 211 -3.96 12.55 10.73
CA TRP A 211 -2.89 12.41 11.72
C TRP A 211 -2.35 10.98 11.79
N ILE A 212 -3.24 9.99 11.88
CA ILE A 212 -2.86 8.57 11.91
C ILE A 212 -2.08 8.20 10.64
N GLN A 213 -2.52 8.65 9.46
CA GLN A 213 -1.81 8.43 8.20
C GLN A 213 -0.41 9.08 8.19
N LEU A 214 -0.27 10.31 8.71
CA LEU A 214 1.04 10.96 8.82
C LEU A 214 1.97 10.23 9.78
N VAL A 215 1.47 9.86 10.97
CA VAL A 215 2.23 9.08 11.95
C VAL A 215 2.68 7.75 11.35
N GLN A 216 1.81 7.06 10.61
CA GLN A 216 2.17 5.84 9.89
C GLN A 216 3.36 6.06 8.94
N PHE A 217 3.36 7.12 8.14
CA PHE A 217 4.48 7.39 7.22
C PHE A 217 5.79 7.70 7.97
N PHE A 218 5.74 8.41 9.10
CA PHE A 218 6.93 8.64 9.93
C PHE A 218 7.48 7.35 10.54
N LEU A 219 6.59 6.47 11.05
CA LEU A 219 6.99 5.16 11.57
C LEU A 219 7.62 4.30 10.47
N MET A 220 7.01 4.28 9.27
CA MET A 220 7.56 3.58 8.11
C MET A 220 8.94 4.11 7.71
N LEU A 221 9.11 5.43 7.69
CA LEU A 221 10.40 6.06 7.37
C LEU A 221 11.47 5.69 8.40
N GLY A 222 11.15 5.79 9.69
CA GLY A 222 12.08 5.42 10.77
C GLY A 222 12.51 3.95 10.68
N TYR A 223 11.57 3.06 10.40
CA TYR A 223 11.86 1.63 10.21
C TYR A 223 12.73 1.37 8.96
N GLN A 224 12.44 2.02 7.83
CA GLN A 224 13.26 1.91 6.62
C GLN A 224 14.70 2.41 6.82
N LEU A 225 14.88 3.49 7.58
CA LEU A 225 16.20 4.03 7.93
C LEU A 225 16.95 3.10 8.90
N MET A 226 16.25 2.50 9.87
CA MET A 226 16.82 1.50 10.78
C MET A 226 17.33 0.28 10.02
N ILE A 227 16.54 -0.27 9.08
CA ILE A 227 16.95 -1.39 8.22
C ILE A 227 18.23 -1.06 7.45
N LEU A 228 18.30 0.16 6.89
CA LEU A 228 19.48 0.60 6.15
C LEU A 228 20.71 0.76 7.06
N ALA A 229 20.52 1.27 8.29
CA ALA A 229 21.60 1.46 9.26
C ALA A 229 22.14 0.13 9.81
N MET A 230 21.30 -0.90 9.90
CA MET A 230 21.69 -2.23 10.40
C MET A 230 22.31 -3.15 9.34
N ASP A 231 22.51 -2.63 8.12
CA ASP A 231 23.05 -3.32 6.94
C ASP A 231 22.36 -4.66 6.66
N CYS A 232 21.03 -4.68 6.73
CA CYS A 232 20.24 -5.84 6.37
C CYS A 232 20.49 -6.20 4.89
N LYS A 233 20.49 -7.50 4.56
CA LYS A 233 20.50 -7.98 3.16
C LYS A 233 19.19 -7.62 2.46
N VAL A 234 19.09 -6.37 2.01
CA VAL A 234 17.97 -5.84 1.22
C VAL A 234 18.52 -5.17 -0.06
N PRO A 235 17.79 -5.20 -1.17
CA PRO A 235 18.19 -4.49 -2.38
C PRO A 235 18.18 -2.98 -2.13
N ARG A 236 19.35 -2.43 -1.81
CA ARG A 236 19.53 -1.03 -1.38
C ARG A 236 18.89 -0.02 -2.33
N ALA A 237 18.98 -0.24 -3.64
CA ALA A 237 18.36 0.65 -4.64
C ALA A 237 16.84 0.75 -4.49
N LEU A 238 16.16 -0.37 -4.24
CA LEU A 238 14.72 -0.42 -4.02
C LEU A 238 14.35 0.25 -2.68
N THR A 239 15.14 0.02 -1.64
CA THR A 239 14.96 0.65 -0.33
C THR A 239 15.12 2.18 -0.39
N TYR A 240 16.16 2.69 -1.07
CA TYR A 240 16.34 4.14 -1.26
C TYR A 240 15.19 4.77 -2.02
N PHE A 241 14.71 4.09 -3.07
CA PHE A 241 13.57 4.54 -3.83
C PHE A 241 12.29 4.59 -2.98
N PHE A 242 12.07 3.63 -2.09
CA PHE A 242 10.95 3.66 -1.15
C PHE A 242 11.08 4.79 -0.13
N ILE A 243 12.26 4.98 0.47
CA ILE A 243 12.50 6.10 1.40
C ILE A 243 12.18 7.43 0.74
N ALA A 244 12.66 7.67 -0.49
CA ALA A 244 12.39 8.89 -1.24
C ALA A 244 10.87 9.10 -1.45
N ASN A 245 10.14 8.04 -1.81
CA ASN A 245 8.68 8.13 -1.99
C ASN A 245 7.91 8.29 -0.67
N THR A 246 8.36 7.69 0.42
CA THR A 246 7.79 7.91 1.77
C THR A 246 7.91 9.38 2.16
N ILE A 247 9.06 10.03 1.89
CA ILE A 247 9.26 11.46 2.12
C ILE A 247 8.30 12.30 1.26
N ILE A 248 8.11 11.93 -0.02
CA ILE A 248 7.13 12.59 -0.90
C ILE A 248 5.71 12.45 -0.32
N PHE A 249 5.32 11.27 0.19
CA PHE A 249 4.01 11.09 0.83
C PHE A 249 3.84 11.95 2.07
N ILE A 250 4.85 12.01 2.96
CA ILE A 250 4.83 12.90 4.12
C ILE A 250 4.60 14.35 3.69
N TYR A 251 5.32 14.82 2.67
CA TYR A 251 5.15 16.17 2.14
C TYR A 251 3.75 16.41 1.57
N LEU A 252 3.25 15.50 0.72
CA LEU A 252 1.96 15.67 0.06
C LEU A 252 0.80 15.61 1.07
N PHE A 253 0.83 14.70 2.04
CA PHE A 253 -0.17 14.62 3.10
C PHE A 253 -0.08 15.80 4.06
N GLY A 254 1.13 16.27 4.38
CA GLY A 254 1.34 17.50 5.17
C GLY A 254 0.76 18.74 4.48
N ASN A 255 0.98 18.87 3.18
CA ASN A 255 0.40 19.94 2.37
C ASN A 255 -1.13 19.84 2.30
N PHE A 256 -1.67 18.64 2.10
CA PHE A 256 -3.12 18.39 2.15
C PHE A 256 -3.73 18.79 3.50
N TYR A 257 -3.08 18.41 4.61
CA TYR A 257 -3.53 18.74 5.96
C TYR A 257 -3.55 20.26 6.18
N ARG A 258 -2.45 20.95 5.84
CA ARG A 258 -2.35 22.42 5.96
C ARG A 258 -3.43 23.13 5.14
N LYS A 259 -3.64 22.72 3.89
CA LYS A 259 -4.67 23.31 3.02
C LYS A 259 -6.09 23.04 3.52
N SER A 260 -6.36 21.85 4.04
CA SER A 260 -7.72 21.43 4.41
C SER A 260 -8.15 21.87 5.81
N TYR A 261 -7.21 22.03 6.75
CA TYR A 261 -7.52 22.23 8.17
C TYR A 261 -6.93 23.50 8.78
N THR A 262 -5.87 24.09 8.19
CA THR A 262 -5.26 25.32 8.73
C THR A 262 -5.77 26.58 8.04
N LYS A 263 -6.26 26.49 6.79
CA LYS A 263 -6.89 27.61 6.07
C LYS A 263 -8.42 27.72 6.31
N LYS A 264 -8.84 27.63 7.57
CA LYS A 264 -10.13 28.21 8.01
C LYS A 264 -9.82 29.43 8.88
N GLN A 265 -9.48 30.53 8.22
CA GLN A 265 -9.66 31.87 8.74
C GLN A 265 -10.52 32.61 7.72
N VAL A 266 -11.83 32.55 7.96
CA VAL A 266 -12.72 33.70 7.83
C VAL A 266 -13.36 33.85 9.19
#